data_AF-A0A0C3PZV5-F1
#
_entry.id   AF-A0A0C3PZV5-F1
#
_cell.length_a   1.000
_cell.length_b   1.000
_cell.length_c   1.000
_cell.angle_alpha   90.00
_cell.angle_beta   90.00
_cell.angle_gamma   90.00
#
_symmetry.space_group_name_H-M   'P 1'
#
loop_
_entity.id
_entity.type
_entity.pdbx_description
1 polymer ?
#
loop_
_entity_poly.entity_id
_entity_poly.type
_entity_poly.pdbx_seq_one_letter_code
_entity_poly.pdbx_strand_id
1 'polypeptide(L)'
;MPHDHHDNCCSHGDHDHNLNEDDVGPNDNLFPYIDRPNVVALNATTQGSYLIKPWHERRNEDVFVESDADEQLIIRVPFNGSVKLRTLLLKTGPGDQTAEKVLLYANAPSLDFGDVQDSTPTQEFEVAVSPDVCEYPVNSLSSVSIFIPSNRGADTTKLFYIGFLGHWSQRKENPVITVYEAQANLADHEKIQGTEGNFSTTQS
;
A
#
# COMPACT_ATOMS: atom_id res chain seq x y z
N MET A 1 70.24 -13.59 25.99
CA MET A 1 69.87 -15.02 26.12
C MET A 1 69.22 -15.14 27.50
N PRO A 2 67.90 -15.35 27.64
CA PRO A 2 67.08 -16.33 26.93
C PRO A 2 65.78 -15.76 26.32
N HIS A 3 65.01 -16.67 25.72
CA HIS A 3 63.82 -16.49 24.89
C HIS A 3 62.53 -16.35 25.72
N ASP A 4 61.69 -15.39 25.34
CA ASP A 4 60.28 -15.32 25.70
C ASP A 4 59.45 -16.29 24.85
N HIS A 5 58.43 -16.82 25.49
CA HIS A 5 57.51 -17.84 25.00
C HIS A 5 56.11 -17.23 24.88
N HIS A 6 55.29 -17.83 24.02
CA HIS A 6 53.82 -17.86 24.02
C HIS A 6 53.01 -16.97 23.03
N ASP A 7 52.21 -17.72 22.25
CA ASP A 7 50.84 -17.50 21.74
C ASP A 7 50.61 -16.57 20.53
N ASN A 8 50.34 -17.11 19.35
CA ASN A 8 49.09 -17.74 18.87
C ASN A 8 47.95 -16.75 18.61
N CYS A 9 47.68 -16.55 17.31
CA CYS A 9 46.38 -16.35 16.66
C CYS A 9 45.32 -15.49 17.37
N CYS A 10 44.86 -14.42 16.73
CA CYS A 10 43.81 -14.51 15.70
C CYS A 10 43.36 -13.09 15.33
N SER A 11 43.46 -12.78 14.04
CA SER A 11 42.78 -11.63 13.43
C SER A 11 41.27 -11.91 13.47
N HIS A 12 40.57 -11.34 14.44
CA HIS A 12 39.14 -11.09 14.32
C HIS A 12 39.02 -9.65 13.87
N GLY A 13 38.68 -9.48 12.59
CA GLY A 13 38.17 -8.21 12.11
C GLY A 13 36.92 -7.90 12.92
N ASP A 14 37.03 -6.88 13.77
CA ASP A 14 35.88 -6.18 14.32
C ASP A 14 35.01 -5.76 13.13
N HIS A 15 33.92 -6.48 12.93
CA HIS A 15 32.80 -6.00 12.13
C HIS A 15 32.19 -4.84 12.91
N ASP A 16 32.73 -3.65 12.66
CA ASP A 16 32.19 -2.36 13.04
C ASP A 16 30.80 -2.21 12.39
N HIS A 17 29.79 -2.73 13.07
CA HIS A 17 28.39 -2.41 12.83
C HIS A 17 27.95 -1.39 13.86
N ASN A 18 28.61 -0.23 13.90
CA ASN A 18 28.03 0.97 14.48
C ASN A 18 26.92 1.50 13.56
N LEU A 19 25.86 0.72 13.40
CA LEU A 19 24.57 1.25 12.99
C LEU A 19 24.04 1.97 14.23
N ASN A 20 24.04 3.30 14.21
CA ASN A 20 23.45 4.10 15.28
C ASN A 20 22.07 3.52 15.61
N GLU A 21 21.75 3.30 16.89
CA GLU A 21 20.44 2.73 17.29
C GLU A 21 19.25 3.52 16.70
N ASP A 22 19.45 4.81 16.39
CA ASP A 22 18.50 5.70 15.72
C ASP A 22 18.17 5.33 14.25
N ASP A 23 19.03 4.56 13.57
CA ASP A 23 18.85 4.14 12.17
C ASP A 23 18.05 2.85 12.01
N VAL A 24 17.94 2.05 13.07
CA VAL A 24 17.25 0.74 13.04
C VAL A 24 15.73 0.92 12.99
N GLY A 25 15.22 2.07 13.43
CA GLY A 25 13.80 2.40 13.42
C GLY A 25 12.93 1.50 14.32
N PRO A 26 11.62 1.78 14.40
CA PRO A 26 10.73 1.00 15.25
C PRO A 26 10.63 -0.46 14.77
N ASN A 27 10.60 -1.41 15.70
CA ASN A 27 10.43 -2.83 15.40
C ASN A 27 9.14 -3.16 14.65
N ASP A 28 8.13 -2.29 14.76
CA ASP A 28 6.84 -2.42 14.08
C ASP A 28 6.75 -1.62 12.78
N ASN A 29 7.89 -1.22 12.21
CA ASN A 29 7.95 -0.56 10.90
C ASN A 29 7.54 -1.52 9.77
N LEU A 30 6.59 -1.07 8.94
CA LEU A 30 6.02 -1.85 7.86
C LEU A 30 6.71 -1.67 6.50
N PHE A 31 7.77 -0.86 6.40
CA PHE A 31 8.56 -0.65 5.18
C PHE A 31 8.87 -1.93 4.38
N PRO A 32 9.39 -3.02 4.96
CA PRO A 32 9.71 -4.23 4.19
C PRO A 32 8.47 -4.95 3.62
N TYR A 33 7.28 -4.66 4.13
CA TYR A 33 6.03 -5.30 3.74
C TYR A 33 5.21 -4.47 2.75
N ILE A 34 5.67 -3.28 2.35
CA ILE A 34 5.02 -2.43 1.35
C ILE A 34 5.42 -2.89 -0.06
N ASP A 35 4.43 -3.03 -0.93
CA ASP A 35 4.61 -3.34 -2.34
C ASP A 35 4.96 -2.07 -3.13
N ARG A 36 6.19 -1.60 -2.95
CA ARG A 36 6.72 -0.33 -3.47
C ARG A 36 6.51 -0.14 -4.99
N PRO A 37 6.74 -1.14 -5.86
CA PRO A 37 6.52 -0.99 -7.30
C PRO A 37 5.07 -0.67 -7.66
N ASN A 38 4.11 -1.09 -6.84
CA ASN A 38 2.68 -0.90 -7.08
C ASN A 38 2.08 0.27 -6.28
N VAL A 39 2.91 1.10 -5.64
CA VAL A 39 2.44 2.34 -5.01
C VAL A 39 2.03 3.33 -6.10
N VAL A 40 0.76 3.72 -6.08
CA VAL A 40 0.19 4.64 -7.07
C VAL A 40 -0.01 6.00 -6.43
N ALA A 41 0.40 7.05 -7.14
CA ALA A 41 0.06 8.43 -6.82
C ALA A 41 -0.73 9.03 -7.99
N LEU A 42 -1.90 9.61 -7.71
CA LEU A 42 -2.73 10.32 -8.68
C LEU A 42 -2.56 11.83 -8.48
N ASN A 43 -2.68 12.57 -9.59
CA ASN A 43 -2.38 14.00 -9.67
C ASN A 43 -0.95 14.35 -9.21
N ALA A 44 0.02 13.48 -9.50
CA ALA A 44 1.40 13.61 -9.07
C ALA A 44 2.34 13.71 -10.29
N THR A 45 3.37 14.55 -10.16
CA THR A 45 4.43 14.72 -11.17
C THR A 45 5.42 13.55 -11.18
N THR A 46 5.54 12.82 -10.08
CA THR A 46 6.48 11.71 -9.89
C THR A 46 5.79 10.45 -9.36
N GLN A 47 6.52 9.33 -9.31
CA GLN A 47 5.98 8.05 -8.86
C GLN A 47 5.75 8.03 -7.34
N GLY A 48 4.64 7.45 -6.89
CA GLY A 48 4.33 7.35 -5.46
C GLY A 48 5.34 6.52 -4.65
N SER A 49 6.07 5.62 -5.30
CA SER A 49 7.16 4.83 -4.68
C SER A 49 8.24 5.70 -4.04
N TYR A 50 8.43 6.93 -4.54
CA TYR A 50 9.41 7.90 -4.02
C TYR A 50 9.13 8.35 -2.59
N LEU A 51 7.89 8.16 -2.11
CA LEU A 51 7.51 8.47 -0.74
C LEU A 51 7.86 7.36 0.24
N ILE A 52 8.08 6.14 -0.24
CA ILE A 52 8.32 4.97 0.60
C ILE A 52 9.83 4.75 0.71
N LYS A 53 10.42 5.31 1.78
CA LYS A 53 11.87 5.26 2.03
C LYS A 53 12.21 4.40 3.26
N PRO A 54 13.44 3.88 3.36
CA PRO A 54 13.95 3.32 4.61
C PRO A 54 13.89 4.32 5.77
N TRP A 55 13.87 3.82 7.01
CA TRP A 55 13.77 4.65 8.20
C TRP A 55 14.87 5.72 8.31
N HIS A 56 16.11 5.38 7.98
CA HIS A 56 17.25 6.31 8.01
C HIS A 56 17.14 7.43 6.96
N GLU A 57 16.42 7.21 5.86
CA GLU A 57 16.20 8.19 4.79
C GLU A 57 14.90 9.01 4.95
N ARG A 58 14.14 8.81 6.02
CA ARG A 58 12.83 9.48 6.24
C ARG A 58 12.89 11.02 6.22
N ARG A 59 14.07 11.59 6.46
CA ARG A 59 14.33 13.04 6.45
C ARG A 59 14.95 13.55 5.16
N ASN A 60 15.30 12.66 4.23
CA ASN A 60 15.87 13.06 2.95
C ASN A 60 14.78 13.75 2.11
N GLU A 61 15.06 14.97 1.67
CA GLU A 61 14.16 15.81 0.86
C GLU A 61 14.55 15.87 -0.63
N ASP A 62 15.62 15.18 -1.04
CA ASP A 62 16.10 15.17 -2.43
C ASP A 62 15.08 14.50 -3.38
N VAL A 63 14.37 13.50 -2.85
CA VAL A 63 13.34 12.74 -3.56
C VAL A 63 11.97 13.07 -2.96
N PHE A 64 11.04 13.52 -3.81
CA PHE A 64 9.70 13.96 -3.37
C PHE A 64 8.63 13.65 -4.40
N VAL A 65 7.37 13.76 -3.96
CA VAL A 65 6.18 13.80 -4.81
C VAL A 65 5.54 15.17 -4.65
N GLU A 66 5.27 15.81 -5.77
CA GLU A 66 4.56 17.09 -5.85
C GLU A 66 3.35 16.92 -6.75
N SER A 67 2.26 17.59 -6.41
CA SER A 67 1.06 17.58 -7.22
C SER A 67 1.23 18.29 -8.56
N ASP A 68 0.51 17.84 -9.58
CA ASP A 68 0.73 18.26 -10.98
C ASP A 68 -0.15 19.46 -11.39
N ALA A 69 -1.43 19.44 -11.03
CA ALA A 69 -2.38 20.47 -11.47
C ALA A 69 -2.89 21.38 -10.35
N ASP A 70 -3.15 20.84 -9.17
CA ASP A 70 -3.75 21.53 -8.03
C ASP A 70 -3.23 20.91 -6.71
N GLU A 71 -3.76 21.33 -5.58
CA GLU A 71 -3.35 20.87 -4.25
C GLU A 71 -3.72 19.41 -3.92
N GLN A 72 -4.54 18.75 -4.73
CA GLN A 72 -5.11 17.45 -4.39
C GLN A 72 -4.18 16.29 -4.73
N LEU A 73 -4.06 15.30 -3.85
CA LEU A 73 -3.27 14.09 -4.10
C LEU A 73 -3.98 12.85 -3.57
N ILE A 74 -3.95 11.77 -4.34
CA ILE A 74 -4.35 10.44 -3.86
C ILE A 74 -3.15 9.51 -3.92
N ILE A 75 -2.85 8.84 -2.81
CA ILE A 75 -1.77 7.87 -2.71
C ILE A 75 -2.33 6.53 -2.23
N ARG A 76 -2.12 5.50 -3.04
CA ARG A 76 -2.58 4.14 -2.78
C ARG A 76 -1.37 3.29 -2.41
N VAL A 77 -1.38 2.72 -1.20
CA VAL A 77 -0.24 1.95 -0.69
C VAL A 77 -0.64 0.48 -0.53
N PRO A 78 -0.25 -0.40 -1.48
CA PRO A 78 -0.44 -1.84 -1.33
C PRO A 78 0.58 -2.46 -0.36
N PHE A 79 0.16 -3.53 0.31
CA PHE A 79 1.00 -4.34 1.20
C PHE A 79 1.06 -5.79 0.72
N ASN A 80 2.20 -6.44 0.92
CA ASN A 80 2.46 -7.84 0.54
C ASN A 80 1.84 -8.88 1.50
N GLY A 81 0.88 -8.49 2.33
CA GLY A 81 0.21 -9.38 3.27
C GLY A 81 -0.88 -8.69 4.06
N SER A 82 -1.35 -9.34 5.13
CA SER A 82 -2.34 -8.73 6.01
C SER A 82 -1.63 -7.80 6.98
N VAL A 83 -2.04 -6.54 7.04
CA VAL A 83 -1.52 -5.58 8.02
C VAL A 83 -2.61 -5.16 9.00
N LYS A 84 -2.16 -4.70 10.17
CA LYS A 84 -2.95 -3.92 11.13
C LYS A 84 -2.18 -2.64 11.39
N LEU A 85 -2.55 -1.58 10.68
CA LEU A 85 -1.94 -0.27 10.85
C LEU A 85 -2.23 0.27 12.25
N ARG A 86 -1.23 0.94 12.83
CA ARG A 86 -1.31 1.61 14.13
C ARG A 86 -0.98 3.09 14.00
N THR A 87 0.03 3.42 13.19
CA THR A 87 0.48 4.80 13.00
C THR A 87 0.82 5.04 11.53
N LEU A 88 0.36 6.16 10.98
CA LEU A 88 0.88 6.76 9.75
C LEU A 88 1.98 7.74 10.10
N LEU A 89 3.10 7.65 9.40
CA LEU A 89 4.21 8.60 9.45
C LEU A 89 4.17 9.44 8.17
N LEU A 90 4.18 10.75 8.31
CA LEU A 90 4.03 11.66 7.17
C LEU A 90 4.99 12.83 7.27
N LYS A 91 5.65 13.15 6.16
CA LYS A 91 6.41 14.40 5.98
C LYS A 91 5.95 15.10 4.71
N THR A 92 5.48 16.34 4.86
CA THR A 92 4.92 17.18 3.80
C THR A 92 5.42 18.62 3.96
N GLY A 93 5.34 19.42 2.89
CA GLY A 93 5.78 20.82 2.87
C GLY A 93 6.99 21.05 1.96
N PRO A 94 7.84 22.06 2.23
CA PRO A 94 7.79 22.97 3.38
C PRO A 94 6.77 24.11 3.20
N GLY A 95 6.47 24.82 4.30
CA GLY A 95 5.67 26.05 4.29
C GLY A 95 4.23 25.83 3.81
N ASP A 96 3.77 26.65 2.88
CA ASP A 96 2.38 26.62 2.42
C ASP A 96 2.06 25.38 1.56
N GLN A 97 3.08 24.69 1.04
CA GLN A 97 2.95 23.41 0.32
C GLN A 97 2.66 22.21 1.26
N THR A 98 2.63 22.45 2.58
CA THR A 98 2.33 21.44 3.60
C THR A 98 0.87 21.05 3.45
N ALA A 99 0.57 19.76 3.33
CA ALA A 99 -0.78 19.25 3.39
C ALA A 99 -1.50 19.81 4.63
N GLU A 100 -2.74 20.24 4.48
CA GLU A 100 -3.52 20.76 5.60
C GLU A 100 -4.28 19.65 6.30
N LYS A 101 -4.91 18.78 5.50
CA LYS A 101 -5.76 17.69 5.96
C LYS A 101 -5.37 16.40 5.25
N VAL A 102 -5.52 15.28 5.96
CA VAL A 102 -5.37 13.95 5.38
C VAL A 102 -6.62 13.14 5.69
N LEU A 103 -7.18 12.53 4.65
CA LEU A 103 -8.31 11.61 4.71
C LEU A 103 -7.81 10.20 4.40
N LEU A 104 -8.14 9.25 5.26
CA LEU A 104 -7.78 7.84 5.09
C LEU A 104 -9.01 7.02 4.71
N TYR A 105 -8.86 6.23 3.66
CA TYR A 105 -9.86 5.30 3.19
C TYR A 105 -9.36 3.87 3.35
N ALA A 106 -10.03 3.11 4.22
CA ALA A 106 -9.73 1.70 4.42
C ALA A 106 -10.29 0.85 3.27
N ASN A 107 -9.56 -0.17 2.84
CA ASN A 107 -10.07 -1.16 1.87
C ASN A 107 -10.52 -0.59 0.53
N ALA A 108 -9.91 0.52 0.11
CA ALA A 108 -10.20 1.21 -1.14
C ALA A 108 -8.99 1.23 -2.09
N PRO A 109 -8.52 0.08 -2.62
CA PRO A 109 -7.32 0.00 -3.45
C PRO A 109 -7.47 0.69 -4.81
N SER A 110 -8.71 0.99 -5.23
CA SER A 110 -9.04 1.68 -6.47
C SER A 110 -9.48 3.14 -6.27
N LEU A 111 -9.37 3.69 -5.06
CA LEU A 111 -9.88 5.01 -4.68
C LEU A 111 -9.46 6.11 -5.68
N ASP A 112 -10.42 6.72 -6.37
CA ASP A 112 -10.19 7.85 -7.27
C ASP A 112 -10.86 9.15 -6.79
N PHE A 113 -10.74 10.22 -7.58
CA PHE A 113 -11.29 11.54 -7.24
C PHE A 113 -12.83 11.61 -7.33
N GLY A 114 -13.48 10.66 -8.02
CA GLY A 114 -14.94 10.52 -7.96
C GLY A 114 -15.35 9.84 -6.66
N ASP A 115 -14.69 8.73 -6.32
CA ASP A 115 -14.98 7.95 -5.11
C ASP A 115 -14.87 8.78 -3.82
N VAL A 116 -13.88 9.67 -3.72
CA VAL A 116 -13.68 10.52 -2.52
C VAL A 116 -14.84 11.50 -2.29
N GLN A 117 -15.62 11.83 -3.32
CA GLN A 117 -16.79 12.73 -3.18
C GLN A 117 -18.00 11.98 -2.64
N ASP A 118 -18.15 10.70 -3.00
CA ASP A 118 -19.29 9.87 -2.63
C ASP A 118 -19.04 9.01 -1.37
N SER A 119 -17.77 8.82 -0.99
CA SER A 119 -17.36 7.93 0.09
C SER A 119 -16.94 8.67 1.35
N THR A 120 -17.35 8.17 2.51
CA THR A 120 -16.93 8.69 3.81
C THR A 120 -15.52 8.18 4.15
N PRO A 121 -14.56 9.07 4.51
CA PRO A 121 -13.25 8.65 4.98
C PRO A 121 -13.39 7.86 6.30
N THR A 122 -12.56 6.83 6.46
CA THR A 122 -12.53 6.03 7.70
C THR A 122 -11.95 6.82 8.86
N GLN A 123 -11.01 7.71 8.57
CA GLN A 123 -10.42 8.62 9.54
C GLN A 123 -9.91 9.86 8.81
N GLU A 124 -9.97 10.99 9.48
CA GLU A 124 -9.36 12.23 9.01
C GLU A 124 -8.62 12.92 10.15
N PHE A 125 -7.57 13.65 9.83
CA PHE A 125 -6.84 14.46 10.78
C PHE A 125 -6.19 15.65 10.07
N GLU A 126 -5.95 16.71 10.85
CA GLU A 126 -5.17 17.86 10.42
C GLU A 126 -3.68 17.56 10.54
N VAL A 127 -2.93 18.01 9.56
CA VAL A 127 -1.48 17.85 9.52
C VAL A 127 -0.82 19.05 10.18
N ALA A 128 0.16 18.76 11.04
CA ALA A 128 0.91 19.76 11.77
C ALA A 128 2.03 20.30 10.88
N VAL A 129 2.26 21.61 10.95
CA VAL A 129 3.40 22.21 10.25
C VAL A 129 4.67 21.89 11.04
N SER A 130 5.48 21.00 10.48
CA SER A 130 6.72 20.52 11.09
C SER A 130 7.78 20.29 10.02
N PRO A 131 9.05 20.65 10.26
CA PRO A 131 10.15 20.28 9.40
C PRO A 131 10.51 18.78 9.54
N ASP A 132 10.00 18.09 10.56
CA ASP A 132 10.24 16.67 10.81
C ASP A 132 9.04 15.80 10.43
N VAL A 133 9.26 14.47 10.37
CA VAL A 133 8.21 13.47 10.17
C VAL A 133 7.23 13.52 11.34
N CYS A 134 5.94 13.66 11.05
CA CYS A 134 4.87 13.63 12.04
C CYS A 134 4.23 12.24 12.12
N GLU A 135 3.79 11.87 13.33
CA GLU A 135 3.12 10.60 13.60
C GLU A 135 1.64 10.81 13.85
N TYR A 136 0.81 10.04 13.15
CA TYR A 136 -0.65 10.09 13.23
C TYR A 136 -1.17 8.71 13.62
N PRO A 137 -1.73 8.53 14.83
CA PRO A 137 -2.38 7.28 15.20
C PRO A 137 -3.55 6.99 14.25
N VAL A 138 -3.62 5.76 13.75
CA VAL A 138 -4.69 5.32 12.84
C VAL A 138 -5.46 4.16 13.43
N ASN A 139 -6.74 4.07 13.06
CA ASN A 139 -7.56 2.90 13.35
C ASN A 139 -6.96 1.64 12.67
N SER A 140 -7.28 0.45 13.18
CA SER A 140 -6.69 -0.79 12.67
C SER A 140 -7.17 -1.10 11.24
N LEU A 141 -6.40 -0.67 10.25
CA LEU A 141 -6.68 -0.86 8.82
C LEU A 141 -5.82 -1.98 8.23
N SER A 142 -6.36 -2.69 7.23
CA SER A 142 -5.66 -3.74 6.48
C SER A 142 -5.14 -3.31 5.11
N SER A 143 -5.68 -2.21 4.59
CA SER A 143 -5.16 -1.50 3.43
C SER A 143 -5.59 -0.04 3.55
N VAL A 144 -4.82 0.86 2.96
CA VAL A 144 -5.04 2.30 3.10
C VAL A 144 -4.79 3.03 1.79
N SER A 145 -5.75 3.88 1.44
CA SER A 145 -5.59 4.93 0.45
C SER A 145 -5.68 6.27 1.15
N ILE A 146 -4.73 7.14 0.85
CA ILE A 146 -4.55 8.44 1.47
C ILE A 146 -5.02 9.47 0.46
N PHE A 147 -5.92 10.35 0.87
CA PHE A 147 -6.35 11.50 0.10
C PHE A 147 -5.96 12.79 0.83
N ILE A 148 -5.35 13.71 0.09
CA ILE A 148 -5.02 15.05 0.54
C ILE A 148 -5.88 16.01 -0.27
N PRO A 149 -6.89 16.65 0.33
CA PRO A 149 -7.79 17.55 -0.38
C PRO A 149 -7.26 18.96 -0.54
N SER A 150 -6.37 19.42 0.36
CA SER A 150 -5.86 20.79 0.38
C SER A 150 -4.51 20.91 1.09
N ASN A 151 -3.83 22.03 0.85
CA ASN A 151 -2.63 22.45 1.56
C ASN A 151 -2.87 23.79 2.30
N ARG A 152 -1.81 24.43 2.78
CA ARG A 152 -1.89 25.64 3.62
C ARG A 152 -1.90 26.95 2.80
N GLY A 153 -2.24 26.91 1.51
CA GLY A 153 -2.43 28.07 0.65
C GLY A 153 -1.46 28.20 -0.52
N ALA A 154 -0.73 27.13 -0.86
CA ALA A 154 0.08 27.03 -2.06
C ALA A 154 -0.71 26.41 -3.23
N ASP A 155 -0.24 26.61 -4.46
CA ASP A 155 -0.87 26.03 -5.65
C ASP A 155 -0.68 24.51 -5.73
N THR A 156 0.39 23.98 -5.13
CA THR A 156 0.76 22.56 -5.17
C THR A 156 1.12 22.03 -3.79
N THR A 157 0.84 20.73 -3.58
CA THR A 157 1.14 20.00 -2.36
C THR A 157 2.39 19.16 -2.57
N LYS A 158 3.30 19.19 -1.59
CA LYS A 158 4.56 18.43 -1.65
C LYS A 158 4.71 17.47 -0.49
N LEU A 159 5.19 16.26 -0.80
CA LEU A 159 5.35 15.13 0.10
C LEU A 159 6.76 14.55 -0.05
N PHE A 160 7.39 14.24 1.08
CA PHE A 160 8.75 13.69 1.12
C PHE A 160 8.80 12.26 1.63
N TYR A 161 7.87 11.89 2.52
CA TYR A 161 7.91 10.59 3.17
C TYR A 161 6.53 10.15 3.63
N ILE A 162 6.23 8.87 3.37
CA ILE A 162 5.11 8.13 3.94
C ILE A 162 5.66 6.83 4.52
N GLY A 163 5.39 6.60 5.80
CA GLY A 163 5.72 5.38 6.49
C GLY A 163 4.54 4.86 7.30
N PHE A 164 4.61 3.59 7.68
CA PHE A 164 3.57 2.97 8.48
C PHE A 164 4.19 2.14 9.60
N LEU A 165 3.60 2.25 10.79
CA LEU A 165 3.89 1.36 11.91
C LEU A 165 2.66 0.49 12.20
N GLY A 166 2.90 -0.76 12.54
CA GLY A 166 1.83 -1.70 12.85
C GLY A 166 2.30 -3.15 12.83
N HIS A 167 1.33 -4.06 12.79
CA HIS A 167 1.61 -5.49 12.77
C HIS A 167 1.36 -6.07 11.38
N TRP A 168 2.31 -6.83 10.86
CA TRP A 168 2.15 -7.61 9.64
C TRP A 168 1.92 -9.09 9.99
N SER A 169 1.05 -9.75 9.24
CA SER A 169 0.87 -11.19 9.26
C SER A 169 0.75 -11.75 7.84
N GLN A 170 1.23 -12.98 7.68
CA GLN A 170 1.18 -13.66 6.40
C GLN A 170 -0.28 -13.86 5.96
N ARG A 171 -0.60 -13.40 4.74
CA ARG A 171 -1.91 -13.63 4.13
C ARG A 171 -2.03 -15.12 3.83
N LYS A 172 -2.95 -15.82 4.52
CA LYS A 172 -3.36 -17.16 4.11
C LYS A 172 -4.27 -17.00 2.91
N GLU A 173 -3.73 -17.14 1.71
CA GLU A 173 -4.56 -17.34 0.53
C GLU A 173 -5.23 -18.71 0.67
N ASN A 174 -6.47 -18.72 1.17
CA ASN A 174 -7.36 -19.85 0.91
C ASN A 174 -7.93 -19.60 -0.49
N PRO A 175 -7.47 -20.31 -1.54
CA PRO A 175 -8.14 -20.21 -2.82
C PRO A 175 -9.59 -20.62 -2.61
N VAL A 176 -10.53 -19.73 -2.93
CA VAL A 176 -11.93 -20.12 -3.08
C VAL A 176 -11.95 -21.00 -4.32
N ILE A 177 -11.80 -22.31 -4.13
CA ILE A 177 -12.03 -23.30 -5.18
C ILE A 177 -13.54 -23.25 -5.43
N THR A 178 -13.95 -22.41 -6.39
CA THR A 178 -15.30 -22.48 -6.96
C THR A 178 -15.35 -23.76 -7.79
N VAL A 179 -15.60 -24.88 -7.12
CA VAL A 179 -16.07 -26.08 -7.81
C VAL A 179 -17.50 -25.78 -8.24
N TYR A 180 -17.65 -25.21 -9.43
CA TYR A 180 -18.92 -25.34 -10.14
C TYR A 180 -19.02 -26.79 -10.57
N GLU A 181 -19.68 -27.61 -9.75
CA GLU A 181 -20.16 -28.92 -10.16
C GLU A 181 -21.21 -28.71 -11.27
N ALA A 182 -20.77 -28.52 -12.51
CA ALA A 182 -21.62 -28.73 -13.67
C ALA A 182 -21.77 -30.24 -13.89
N GLN A 183 -22.39 -30.92 -12.93
CA GLN A 183 -22.96 -32.24 -13.20
C GLN A 183 -24.21 -32.00 -14.05
N ALA A 184 -24.06 -32.15 -15.38
CA ALA A 184 -25.20 -32.27 -16.26
C ALA A 184 -26.00 -33.52 -15.84
N ASN A 185 -27.12 -33.32 -15.14
CA ASN A 185 -28.09 -34.38 -14.92
C ASN A 185 -28.73 -34.72 -16.28
N LEU A 186 -28.35 -35.87 -16.86
CA LEU A 186 -28.91 -36.41 -18.11
C LEU A 186 -30.40 -36.78 -18.04
N ALA A 187 -31.11 -36.41 -16.97
CA ALA A 187 -32.50 -36.75 -16.74
C ALA A 187 -33.51 -35.69 -17.24
N ASP A 188 -33.06 -34.51 -17.70
CA ASP A 188 -33.95 -33.39 -18.08
C ASP A 188 -33.98 -33.11 -19.59
N HIS A 189 -34.01 -34.15 -20.42
CA HIS A 189 -34.43 -34.00 -21.81
C HIS A 189 -35.75 -34.77 -22.01
N GLU A 190 -36.87 -34.04 -22.02
CA GLU A 190 -38.15 -34.58 -22.46
C GLU A 190 -38.04 -35.06 -23.92
N LYS A 191 -38.44 -36.32 -24.17
CA LYS A 191 -38.62 -36.82 -25.54
C LYS A 191 -39.82 -36.13 -26.15
N ILE A 192 -39.59 -35.29 -27.16
CA ILE A 192 -40.64 -34.79 -28.04
C ILE A 192 -41.40 -35.96 -28.68
N GLN A 193 -42.71 -35.97 -28.45
CA GLN A 193 -43.67 -36.98 -28.91
C GLN A 193 -44.38 -36.46 -30.17
N GLY A 194 -44.34 -37.24 -31.26
CA GLY A 194 -45.34 -37.19 -32.33
C GLY A 194 -45.03 -36.34 -33.57
N THR A 195 -44.68 -36.98 -34.68
CA THR A 195 -45.21 -36.60 -36.00
C THR A 195 -45.30 -37.84 -36.89
N GLU A 196 -46.39 -38.60 -36.74
CA GLU A 196 -46.84 -39.57 -37.74
C GLU A 196 -47.50 -38.80 -38.89
N GLY A 197 -46.77 -38.63 -39.99
CA GLY A 197 -47.24 -38.00 -41.23
C GLY A 197 -47.36 -39.03 -42.34
N ASN A 198 -48.56 -39.59 -42.46
CA ASN A 198 -48.99 -40.54 -43.49
C ASN A 198 -48.85 -39.94 -44.91
N PHE A 199 -47.98 -40.51 -45.77
CA PHE A 199 -48.01 -40.24 -47.21
C PHE A 199 -48.14 -41.56 -47.98
N SER A 200 -49.36 -41.84 -48.42
CA SER A 200 -49.67 -42.83 -49.46
C SER A 200 -50.34 -42.08 -50.60
N THR A 201 -49.80 -42.17 -51.82
CA THR A 201 -50.60 -42.12 -53.06
C THR A 201 -49.85 -42.91 -54.14
N THR A 202 -50.66 -43.59 -54.94
CA THR A 202 -50.44 -44.78 -55.77
C THR A 202 -50.35 -44.43 -57.27
N GLN A 203 -49.68 -45.30 -58.05
CA GLN A 203 -49.82 -45.55 -59.51
C GLN A 203 -49.48 -44.40 -60.49
N SER A 204 -48.91 -44.65 -61.66
CA SER A 204 -49.12 -45.75 -62.61
C SER A 204 -47.85 -46.16 -63.35
#